data_AF-A0A3C1YHP7-F1
#
_entry.id   AF-A0A3C1YHP7-F1
#
_cell.length_a   1.000
_cell.length_b   1.000
_cell.length_c   1.000
_cell.angle_alpha   90.00
_cell.angle_beta   90.00
_cell.angle_gamma   90.00
#
_symmetry.space_group_name_H-M   'P 1'
#
loop_
_entity.id
_entity.type
_entity.pdbx_description
1 polymer ?
#
loop_
_entity_poly.entity_id
_entity_poly.type
_entity_poly.pdbx_seq_one_letter_code
_entity_poly.pdbx_strand_id
1 'polypeptide(L)'
;MLIVKKFGGSSVANYTRIFNVAKRCIEDYKNGNDVVVVLSAMGDTTDDIIAKTEGLMAEAEKVTGKKRGEIPKPPKREMDMYLSIGEQESVALMSMAMNALGVPAVSLNALQVKMHTTSVHQDARLTGIDAERIHGELDQR
;
A
#
# COMPACT_ATOMS: atom_id res chain seq x y z
N MET A 1 4.72 -6.14 -24.01
CA MET A 1 4.33 -7.27 -23.12
C MET A 1 3.83 -6.70 -21.80
N LEU A 2 3.11 -7.49 -20.99
CA LEU A 2 2.74 -7.08 -19.63
C LEU A 2 3.88 -7.41 -18.65
N ILE A 3 4.33 -6.43 -17.88
CA ILE A 3 5.38 -6.54 -16.88
C ILE A 3 4.82 -6.12 -15.52
N VAL A 4 4.96 -6.99 -14.53
CA VAL A 4 4.60 -6.70 -13.14
C VAL A 4 5.88 -6.56 -12.31
N LYS A 5 6.07 -5.40 -11.66
CA LYS A 5 7.25 -5.14 -10.82
C LYS A 5 6.85 -4.88 -9.38
N LYS A 6 7.39 -5.69 -8.46
CA LYS A 6 7.18 -5.51 -7.02
C LYS A 6 8.39 -4.87 -6.36
N PHE A 7 8.16 -3.85 -5.53
CA PHE A 7 9.18 -3.21 -4.72
C PHE A 7 8.81 -3.28 -3.24
N GLY A 8 9.78 -3.67 -2.39
CA GLY A 8 9.61 -3.66 -0.93
C GLY A 8 9.81 -2.28 -0.33
N GLY A 9 9.47 -2.10 0.95
CA GLY A 9 9.50 -0.79 1.62
C GLY A 9 10.87 -0.13 1.59
N SER A 10 11.96 -0.91 1.71
CA SER A 10 13.33 -0.40 1.57
C SER A 10 13.60 0.21 0.19
N SER A 11 13.00 -0.31 -0.88
CA SER A 11 13.18 0.19 -2.26
C SER A 11 12.45 1.51 -2.50
N VAL A 12 11.50 1.87 -1.65
CA VAL A 12 10.73 3.12 -1.73
C VAL A 12 10.86 3.97 -0.47
N ALA A 13 11.85 3.69 0.40
CA ALA A 13 11.98 4.25 1.75
C ALA A 13 12.11 5.79 1.83
N ASN A 14 12.36 6.46 0.72
CA ASN A 14 12.41 7.92 0.64
C ASN A 14 12.14 8.38 -0.79
N TYR A 15 11.91 9.69 -0.96
CA TYR A 15 11.56 10.28 -2.25
C TYR A 15 12.60 10.01 -3.34
N THR A 16 13.90 10.08 -3.03
CA THR A 16 14.96 9.77 -4.00
C THR A 16 14.84 8.32 -4.50
N ARG A 17 14.57 7.37 -3.59
CA ARG A 17 14.36 5.97 -3.95
C ARG A 17 13.09 5.76 -4.76
N ILE A 18 11.99 6.45 -4.44
CA ILE A 18 10.76 6.44 -5.25
C ILE A 18 11.06 6.89 -6.68
N PHE A 19 11.75 8.01 -6.89
CA PHE A 19 12.12 8.47 -8.23
C PHE A 19 13.04 7.50 -8.97
N ASN A 20 13.95 6.82 -8.27
CA ASN A 20 14.80 5.80 -8.89
C ASN A 20 13.99 4.58 -9.35
N VAL A 21 13.02 4.13 -8.55
CA VAL A 21 12.10 3.06 -8.93
C VAL A 21 11.19 3.48 -10.09
N ALA A 22 10.66 4.71 -10.05
CA ALA A 22 9.82 5.26 -11.12
C ALA A 22 10.55 5.26 -12.46
N LYS A 23 11.79 5.75 -12.51
CA LYS A 23 12.62 5.76 -13.73
C LYS A 23 12.79 4.36 -14.33
N ARG A 24 13.07 3.35 -13.51
CA ARG A 24 13.19 1.95 -13.95
C ARG A 24 11.91 1.40 -14.55
N CYS A 25 10.75 1.73 -13.99
CA CYS A 25 9.46 1.29 -14.52
C CYS A 25 9.12 2.04 -15.82
N ILE A 26 9.47 3.33 -15.90
CA ILE A 26 9.28 4.17 -17.08
C ILE A 26 10.14 3.70 -18.25
N GLU A 27 11.35 3.19 -18.00
CA GLU A 27 12.18 2.58 -19.04
C GLU A 27 11.44 1.42 -19.73
N ASP A 28 10.82 0.51 -18.96
CA ASP A 28 10.04 -0.59 -19.55
C ASP A 28 8.80 -0.08 -20.30
N TYR A 29 8.11 0.90 -19.74
CA TYR A 29 6.95 1.53 -20.38
C TYR A 29 7.32 2.15 -21.73
N LYS A 30 8.41 2.91 -21.78
CA LYS A 30 8.95 3.53 -23.00
C LYS A 30 9.42 2.51 -24.03
N ASN A 31 9.78 1.30 -23.61
CA ASN A 31 10.07 0.17 -24.48
C ASN A 31 8.80 -0.52 -25.02
N GLY A 32 7.62 0.07 -24.83
CA GLY A 32 6.34 -0.42 -25.36
C GLY A 32 5.63 -1.46 -24.50
N ASN A 33 6.06 -1.64 -23.25
CA ASN A 33 5.43 -2.58 -22.33
C ASN A 33 4.31 -1.96 -21.50
N ASP A 34 3.32 -2.79 -21.16
CA ASP A 34 2.35 -2.47 -20.12
C ASP A 34 2.99 -2.76 -18.77
N VAL A 35 2.95 -1.80 -17.85
CA VAL A 35 3.67 -1.89 -16.58
C VAL A 35 2.71 -1.76 -15.42
N VAL A 36 2.66 -2.79 -14.57
CA VAL A 36 1.94 -2.77 -13.28
C VAL A 36 2.98 -2.78 -12.17
N VAL A 37 2.87 -1.82 -11.25
CA VAL A 37 3.81 -1.69 -10.12
C VAL A 37 3.09 -2.03 -8.81
N VAL A 38 3.68 -2.93 -8.03
CA VAL A 38 3.19 -3.33 -6.70
C VAL A 38 4.16 -2.83 -5.64
N LEU A 39 3.66 -2.04 -4.69
CA LEU A 39 4.49 -1.43 -3.64
C LEU A 39 4.04 -1.90 -2.26
N SER A 40 5.01 -2.13 -1.38
CA SER A 40 4.78 -2.17 0.07
C SER A 40 4.72 -0.75 0.66
N ALA A 41 4.33 -0.61 1.92
CA ALA A 41 4.50 0.64 2.67
C ALA A 41 5.95 1.16 2.62
N MET A 42 6.12 2.48 2.71
CA MET A 42 7.41 3.15 2.62
C MET A 42 8.28 2.89 3.87
N GLY A 43 9.53 2.44 3.70
CA GLY A 43 10.49 2.34 4.81
C GLY A 43 9.92 1.62 6.04
N ASP A 44 9.94 2.31 7.18
CA ASP A 44 9.47 1.81 8.49
C ASP A 44 8.03 2.25 8.81
N THR A 45 7.26 2.76 7.83
CA THR A 45 5.90 3.30 8.05
C THR A 45 4.96 2.31 8.72
N THR A 46 5.09 1.01 8.44
CA THR A 46 4.27 -0.01 9.13
C THR A 46 4.54 -0.03 10.64
N ASP A 47 5.80 0.08 11.04
CA ASP A 47 6.21 0.10 12.44
C ASP A 47 5.75 1.41 13.11
N ASP A 48 5.82 2.54 12.41
CA ASP A 48 5.31 3.83 12.89
C ASP A 48 3.78 3.79 13.15
N ILE A 49 3.02 3.13 12.28
CA ILE A 49 1.56 2.92 12.45
C ILE A 49 1.28 2.07 13.69
N ILE A 50 2.07 1.01 13.91
CA ILE A 50 1.95 0.16 15.09
C ILE A 50 2.28 0.97 16.36
N ALA A 51 3.34 1.77 16.35
CA ALA A 51 3.71 2.62 17.48
C ALA A 51 2.62 3.64 17.85
N LYS A 52 1.95 4.24 16.86
CA LYS A 52 0.78 5.12 17.09
C LYS A 52 -0.38 4.39 17.75
N THR A 53 -0.59 3.13 17.36
CA THR A 53 -1.60 2.27 17.99
C THR A 53 -1.25 2.04 19.47
N GLU A 54 0.02 1.78 19.79
CA GLU A 54 0.44 1.66 21.20
C GLU A 54 0.22 2.95 21.99
N GLY A 55 0.52 4.11 21.39
CA GLY A 55 0.23 5.42 21.96
C GLY A 55 -1.26 5.62 22.27
N LEU A 56 -2.15 5.24 21.36
CA LEU A 56 -3.60 5.24 21.58
C LEU A 56 -4.00 4.36 22.78
N MET A 57 -3.40 3.18 22.89
CA MET A 57 -3.69 2.26 24.00
C MET A 57 -3.20 2.79 25.35
N ALA A 58 -2.05 3.46 25.38
CA ALA A 58 -1.56 4.14 26.58
C ALA A 58 -2.47 5.31 26.99
N GLU A 59 -3.02 6.05 26.02
CA GLU A 59 -3.99 7.10 26.33
C GLU A 59 -5.32 6.54 26.84
N ALA A 60 -5.76 5.39 26.31
CA ALA A 60 -6.95 4.70 26.80
C ALA A 60 -6.84 4.31 28.28
N GLU A 61 -5.66 3.97 28.79
CA GLU A 61 -5.44 3.72 30.23
C GLU A 61 -5.73 4.96 31.07
N LYS A 62 -5.26 6.13 30.64
CA LYS A 62 -5.48 7.40 31.35
C LYS A 62 -6.95 7.80 31.34
N VAL A 63 -7.60 7.70 30.18
CA VAL A 63 -8.99 8.15 29.99
C VAL A 63 -9.98 7.23 30.69
N THR A 64 -9.72 5.91 30.68
CA THR A 64 -10.65 4.93 31.27
C THR A 64 -10.35 4.56 32.72
N GLY A 65 -9.14 4.89 33.21
CA GLY A 65 -8.64 4.43 34.51
C GLY A 65 -8.35 2.93 34.59
N LYS A 66 -8.49 2.19 33.48
CA LYS A 66 -8.24 0.74 33.40
C LYS A 66 -6.77 0.48 33.12
N LYS A 67 -6.25 -0.63 33.64
CA LYS A 67 -4.88 -1.09 33.33
C LYS A 67 -4.81 -1.72 31.94
N ARG A 68 -3.62 -1.79 31.33
CA ARG A 68 -3.40 -2.37 29.99
C ARG A 68 -4.16 -3.66 29.71
N GLY A 69 -4.10 -4.61 30.66
CA GLY A 69 -4.69 -5.94 30.55
C GLY A 69 -6.22 -5.98 30.61
N GLU A 70 -6.86 -4.90 31.07
CA GLU A 70 -8.31 -4.75 31.16
C GLU A 70 -8.90 -4.02 29.95
N ILE A 71 -8.05 -3.38 29.14
CA ILE A 71 -8.46 -2.70 27.92
C ILE A 71 -8.44 -3.72 26.77
N PRO A 72 -9.54 -3.85 26.00
CA PRO A 72 -9.55 -4.72 24.82
C PRO A 72 -8.40 -4.40 23.87
N LYS A 73 -7.81 -5.43 23.27
CA LYS A 73 -6.88 -5.23 22.16
C LYS A 73 -7.62 -4.54 21.00
N PRO A 74 -6.94 -3.71 20.20
CA PRO A 74 -7.50 -3.19 18.96
C PRO A 74 -8.12 -4.33 18.14
N PRO A 75 -9.36 -4.17 17.64
CA PRO A 75 -9.98 -5.19 16.80
C PRO A 75 -9.12 -5.44 15.56
N LYS A 76 -8.89 -6.71 15.22
CA LYS A 76 -8.05 -7.09 14.07
C LYS A 76 -8.50 -6.44 12.76
N ARG A 77 -9.81 -6.31 12.56
CA ARG A 77 -10.42 -5.63 11.41
C ARG A 77 -10.01 -4.17 11.30
N GLU A 78 -9.95 -3.45 12.42
CA GLU A 78 -9.51 -2.04 12.44
C GLU A 78 -8.00 -1.94 12.26
N MET A 79 -7.23 -2.90 12.76
CA MET A 79 -5.79 -2.95 12.50
C MET A 79 -5.48 -3.15 11.02
N ASP A 80 -6.18 -4.07 10.34
CA ASP A 80 -6.01 -4.25 8.89
C ASP A 80 -6.36 -2.97 8.11
N MET A 81 -7.46 -2.29 8.51
CA MET A 81 -7.83 -1.00 7.92
C MET A 81 -6.73 0.04 8.12
N TYR A 82 -6.19 0.15 9.34
CA TYR A 82 -5.18 1.16 9.67
C TYR A 82 -3.84 0.87 9.01
N LEU A 83 -3.38 -0.39 8.99
CA LEU A 83 -2.13 -0.78 8.34
C LEU A 83 -2.17 -0.52 6.83
N SER A 84 -3.32 -0.70 6.19
CA SER A 84 -3.47 -0.51 4.74
C SER A 84 -3.16 0.91 4.25
N ILE A 85 -3.10 1.91 5.14
CA ILE A 85 -2.75 3.29 4.74
C ILE A 85 -1.31 3.39 4.27
N GLY A 86 -0.40 2.53 4.77
CA GLY A 86 1.01 2.58 4.42
C GLY A 86 1.25 2.27 2.94
N GLU A 87 0.59 1.23 2.42
CA GLU A 87 0.61 0.92 0.99
C GLU A 87 -0.13 1.98 0.17
N GLN A 88 -1.24 2.52 0.67
CA GLN A 88 -1.99 3.58 -0.04
C GLN A 88 -1.14 4.84 -0.24
N GLU A 89 -0.37 5.23 0.78
CA GLU A 89 0.59 6.33 0.69
C GLU A 89 1.66 6.05 -0.39
N SER A 90 2.27 4.86 -0.37
CA SER A 90 3.38 4.55 -1.28
C SER A 90 2.93 4.49 -2.75
N VAL A 91 1.76 3.93 -3.05
CA VAL A 91 1.23 3.90 -4.44
C VAL A 91 0.83 5.29 -4.93
N ALA A 92 0.26 6.13 -4.07
CA ALA A 92 -0.09 7.51 -4.43
C ALA A 92 1.16 8.33 -4.76
N LEU A 93 2.19 8.27 -3.91
CA LEU A 93 3.46 8.96 -4.13
C LEU A 93 4.18 8.48 -5.40
N MET A 94 4.17 7.17 -5.67
CA MET A 94 4.73 6.64 -6.92
C MET A 94 4.00 7.16 -8.15
N SER A 95 2.66 7.19 -8.12
CA SER A 95 1.84 7.74 -9.19
C SER A 95 2.17 9.20 -9.46
N MET A 96 2.31 10.01 -8.40
CA MET A 96 2.73 11.41 -8.53
C MET A 96 4.15 11.54 -9.11
N ALA A 97 5.09 10.69 -8.66
CA ALA A 97 6.46 10.69 -9.18
C ALA A 97 6.53 10.34 -10.67
N MET A 98 5.74 9.35 -11.13
CA MET A 98 5.64 9.01 -12.55
C MET A 98 5.05 10.16 -13.38
N ASN A 99 3.96 10.78 -12.90
CA ASN A 99 3.37 11.94 -13.55
C ASN A 99 4.37 13.12 -13.63
N ALA A 100 5.13 13.38 -12.57
CA ALA A 100 6.18 14.39 -12.56
C ALA A 100 7.31 14.10 -13.56
N LEU A 101 7.52 12.83 -13.93
CA LEU A 101 8.46 12.38 -14.97
C LEU A 101 7.82 12.32 -16.37
N GLY A 102 6.58 12.79 -16.52
CA GLY A 102 5.88 12.89 -17.80
C GLY A 102 5.27 11.58 -18.29
N VAL A 103 5.03 10.61 -17.40
CA VAL A 103 4.36 9.35 -17.74
C VAL A 103 3.04 9.26 -16.97
N PRO A 104 1.91 9.03 -17.66
CA PRO A 104 0.63 8.85 -16.99
C PRO A 104 0.68 7.61 -16.09
N ALA A 105 0.21 7.77 -14.87
CA ALA A 105 0.11 6.70 -13.90
C ALA A 105 -1.07 6.96 -12.97
N VAL A 106 -1.72 5.88 -12.54
CA VAL A 106 -2.80 5.88 -11.55
C VAL A 106 -2.47 4.90 -10.43
N SER A 107 -2.68 5.33 -9.19
CA SER A 107 -2.62 4.45 -8.03
C SER A 107 -3.94 3.73 -7.81
N LEU A 108 -3.90 2.44 -7.54
CA LEU A 108 -5.08 1.65 -7.20
C LEU A 108 -4.86 0.95 -5.86
N ASN A 109 -5.89 0.94 -5.01
CA ASN A 109 -5.91 0.10 -3.81
C ASN A 109 -6.57 -1.27 -4.10
N ALA A 110 -6.40 -2.21 -3.18
CA ALA A 110 -6.91 -3.58 -3.35
C ALA A 110 -8.45 -3.64 -3.53
N LEU A 111 -9.21 -2.72 -2.93
CA LEU A 111 -10.66 -2.66 -3.08
C LEU A 111 -11.08 -2.19 -4.48
N GLN A 112 -10.35 -1.22 -5.06
CA GLN A 112 -10.59 -0.74 -6.42
C GLN A 112 -10.25 -1.81 -7.47
N VAL A 113 -9.21 -2.61 -7.20
CA VAL A 113 -8.83 -3.78 -8.02
C VAL A 113 -9.74 -4.99 -7.75
N LYS A 114 -10.62 -4.92 -6.75
CA LYS A 114 -11.49 -6.02 -6.29
C LYS A 114 -10.68 -7.29 -6.01
N MET A 115 -9.67 -7.19 -5.14
CA MET A 115 -8.99 -8.35 -4.60
C MET A 115 -9.88 -9.02 -3.55
N HIS A 116 -10.21 -10.28 -3.78
CA HIS A 116 -11.08 -11.07 -2.91
C HIS A 116 -10.26 -11.87 -1.91
N THR A 117 -10.65 -11.82 -0.64
CA THR A 117 -9.99 -12.57 0.42
C THR A 117 -11.00 -13.21 1.39
N THR A 118 -10.53 -14.16 2.19
CA THR A 118 -11.29 -14.67 3.34
C THR A 118 -11.41 -13.60 4.43
N SER A 119 -12.46 -13.65 5.27
CA SER A 119 -12.71 -12.68 6.35
C SER A 119 -11.83 -12.84 7.61
N VAL A 120 -10.71 -13.56 7.52
CA VAL A 120 -9.78 -13.77 8.64
C VAL A 120 -8.79 -12.62 8.70
N HIS A 121 -9.13 -11.56 9.43
CA HIS A 121 -8.26 -10.39 9.59
C HIS A 121 -6.87 -10.75 10.15
N GLN A 122 -5.83 -10.07 9.64
CA GLN A 122 -4.40 -10.36 9.85
C GLN A 122 -3.85 -11.68 9.28
N ASP A 123 -4.68 -12.56 8.71
CA ASP A 123 -4.26 -13.80 8.04
C ASP A 123 -5.23 -14.15 6.88
N ALA A 124 -5.65 -13.11 6.15
CA ALA A 124 -6.63 -13.26 5.09
C ALA A 124 -5.99 -13.95 3.88
N ARG A 125 -6.62 -15.00 3.37
CA ARG A 125 -6.15 -15.73 2.18
C ARG A 125 -6.79 -15.14 0.93
N LEU A 126 -5.97 -14.89 -0.09
CA LEU A 126 -6.44 -14.46 -1.42
C LEU A 126 -7.26 -15.58 -2.05
N THR A 127 -8.46 -15.25 -2.52
CA THR A 127 -9.38 -16.18 -3.20
C THR A 127 -9.57 -15.83 -4.68
N GLY A 128 -9.30 -14.58 -5.08
CA GLY A 128 -9.41 -14.14 -6.47
C GLY A 128 -9.09 -12.66 -6.65
N ILE A 129 -9.00 -12.23 -7.92
CA ILE A 129 -8.80 -10.83 -8.32
C ILE A 129 -9.60 -10.57 -9.59
N ASP A 130 -10.42 -9.52 -9.61
CA ASP A 130 -11.09 -9.07 -10.85
C ASP A 130 -10.19 -8.06 -11.59
N ALA A 131 -9.32 -8.57 -12.46
CA ALA A 131 -8.29 -7.77 -13.13
C ALA A 131 -8.81 -6.74 -14.15
N GLU A 132 -10.13 -6.67 -14.40
CA GLU A 132 -10.75 -5.74 -15.34
C GLU A 132 -10.36 -4.28 -15.08
N ARG A 133 -10.33 -3.88 -13.80
CA ARG A 133 -9.94 -2.52 -13.43
C ARG A 133 -8.51 -2.18 -13.88
N ILE A 134 -7.59 -3.14 -13.74
CA ILE A 134 -6.18 -2.96 -14.12
C ILE A 134 -6.07 -2.89 -15.65
N HIS A 135 -6.70 -3.83 -16.36
CA HIS A 135 -6.68 -3.83 -17.82
C HIS A 135 -7.27 -2.55 -18.42
N GLY A 136 -8.39 -2.07 -17.88
CA GLY A 136 -9.00 -0.81 -18.34
C GLY A 136 -8.10 0.42 -18.16
N GLU A 137 -7.17 0.43 -17.21
CA GLU A 137 -6.17 1.50 -17.09
C GLU A 137 -4.99 1.32 -18.05
N LEU A 138 -4.56 0.07 -18.28
CA LEU A 138 -3.49 -0.22 -19.23
C LEU A 138 -3.90 0.08 -20.68
N ASP A 139 -5.19 -0.03 -21.01
CA ASP A 139 -5.71 0.25 -22.35
C ASP A 139 -5.79 1.75 -22.67
N GLN A 140 -5.71 2.63 -21.66
CA GLN A 140 -5.85 4.09 -21.80
C GLN A 140 -4.52 4.84 -22.10
N ARG A 141 -3.53 4.16 -22.70
CA ARG A 141 -2.18 4.68 -22.98
C ARG A 141 -2.13 6.11 -23.53
#